data_AF-A0A971M280-F1
#
_entry.id   AF-A0A971M280-F1
#
_cell.length_a   1.000
_cell.length_b   1.000
_cell.length_c   1.000
_cell.angle_alpha   90.00
_cell.angle_beta   90.00
_cell.angle_gamma   90.00
#
_symmetry.space_group_name_H-M   'P 1'
#
loop_
_entity.id
_entity.type
_entity.pdbx_description
1 polymer ?
#
loop_
_entity_poly.entity_id
_entity_poly.type
_entity_poly.pdbx_seq_one_letter_code
_entity_poly.pdbx_strand_id
1 'polypeptide(L)' 'MSRGVRYSEKELNAILSRIADDHVLVRRCLVDYGFLSRRPDGSAYWVEL' A
#
# COMPACT_ATOMS: atom_id res chain seq x y z
N MET A 1 -2.15 6.77 6.24
CA MET A 1 -2.96 5.54 6.28
C MET A 1 -3.26 5.23 7.74
N SER A 2 -4.45 4.72 8.05
CA SER A 2 -4.90 4.48 9.42
C SER A 2 -4.81 2.99 9.78
N ARG A 3 -4.44 2.68 11.03
CA ARG A 3 -4.42 1.31 11.54
C ARG A 3 -5.81 0.67 11.47
N GLY A 4 -5.87 -0.62 11.13
CA GLY A 4 -7.12 -1.37 11.00
C GLY A 4 -7.94 -1.09 9.74
N VAL A 5 -7.52 -0.13 8.90
CA VAL A 5 -8.16 0.16 7.61
C VAL A 5 -7.52 -0.68 6.51
N ARG A 6 -8.35 -1.27 5.66
CA ARG A 6 -7.92 -1.92 4.42
C ARG A 6 -8.16 -0.99 3.24
N TYR A 7 -7.18 -0.91 2.37
CA TYR A 7 -7.21 -0.13 1.15
C TYR A 7 -7.18 -1.09 -0.03
N SER A 8 -8.04 -0.87 -1.02
CA SER A 8 -7.88 -1.48 -2.33
C SER A 8 -6.58 -0.98 -2.99
N GLU A 9 -6.11 -1.71 -4.01
CA GLU A 9 -5.02 -1.25 -4.86
C GLU A 9 -5.27 0.15 -5.42
N LYS A 10 -6.50 0.45 -5.88
CA LYS A 10 -6.85 1.74 -6.45
C LYS A 10 -6.74 2.87 -5.43
N GLU A 11 -7.25 2.67 -4.22
CA GLU A 11 -7.18 3.66 -3.15
C GLU A 11 -5.73 3.88 -2.72
N LEU A 12 -4.95 2.81 -2.58
CA LEU A 12 -3.54 2.93 -2.22
C LEU A 12 -2.73 3.64 -3.32
N ASN A 13 -2.95 3.30 -4.59
CA ASN A 13 -2.28 3.96 -5.71
C ASN A 13 -2.63 5.45 -5.76
N ALA A 14 -3.89 5.82 -5.50
CA ALA A 14 -4.30 7.23 -5.44
C ALA A 14 -3.67 8.01 -4.27
N ILE A 15 -3.33 7.35 -3.17
CA ILE A 15 -2.60 7.96 -2.06
C ILE A 15 -1.13 8.12 -2.42
N LEU A 16 -0.50 7.06 -2.92
CA LEU A 16 0.94 7.02 -3.18
C LEU A 16 1.34 7.87 -4.40
N SER A 17 0.49 7.99 -5.41
CA SER A 17 0.76 8.82 -6.60
C SER A 17 0.86 10.32 -6.29
N ARG A 18 0.39 10.75 -5.11
CA ARG A 18 0.51 12.15 -4.65
C ARG A 18 1.88 12.48 -4.08
N ILE A 19 2.70 11.47 -3.79
CA ILE A 19 4.01 11.63 -3.13
C ILE A 19 5.17 11.07 -3.94
N ALA A 20 4.90 10.18 -4.91
CA ALA A 20 5.92 9.60 -5.77
C ALA A 20 5.33 9.28 -7.16
N ASP A 21 6.07 9.63 -8.21
CA ASP A 21 5.69 9.32 -9.59
C ASP A 21 5.61 7.80 -9.81
N ASP A 22 6.61 7.06 -9.32
CA ASP A 22 6.61 5.60 -9.29
C ASP A 22 6.00 5.05 -7.98
N HIS A 23 4.70 5.32 -7.81
CA HIS A 23 3.92 4.83 -6.68
C HIS A 23 3.86 3.29 -6.60
N VAL A 24 4.11 2.58 -7.72
CA VAL A 24 4.14 1.12 -7.77
C VAL A 24 5.39 0.60 -7.07
N LEU A 25 6.56 1.19 -7.35
CA LEU A 25 7.80 0.86 -6.65
C LEU A 25 7.68 1.17 -5.16
N VAL A 26 7.14 2.34 -4.80
CA VAL A 26 6.91 2.70 -3.39
C VAL A 26 6.03 1.68 -2.69
N ARG A 27 4.89 1.30 -3.29
CA ARG A 27 4.01 0.25 -2.75
C ARG A 27 4.74 -1.07 -2.53
N ARG A 28 5.57 -1.50 -3.49
CA ARG A 28 6.36 -2.73 -3.38
C ARG A 28 7.35 -2.64 -2.22
N CYS A 29 8.12 -1.55 -2.14
CA CYS A 29 9.07 -1.33 -1.05
C CYS A 29 8.38 -1.32 0.32
N LEU A 30 7.20 -0.67 0.44
CA LEU A 30 6.45 -0.66 1.69
C LEU A 30 6.03 -2.08 2.12
N VAL A 31 5.71 -2.96 1.17
CA VAL A 31 5.43 -4.37 1.46
C VAL A 31 6.70 -5.15 1.81
N ASP A 32 7.75 -5.01 0.99
CA ASP A 32 9.01 -5.74 1.15
C ASP A 32 9.70 -5.42 2.48
N TYR A 33 9.60 -4.17 2.95
CA TYR A 33 10.13 -3.72 4.24
C TYR A 33 9.17 -3.91 5.41
N GLY A 34 7.97 -4.48 5.19
CA GLY A 34 7.02 -4.81 6.27
C GLY A 34 6.23 -3.63 6.82
N PHE A 35 6.21 -2.48 6.14
CA PHE A 35 5.35 -1.33 6.52
C PHE A 35 3.89 -1.53 6.09
N LEU A 36 3.66 -2.32 5.05
CA LEU A 36 2.33 -2.71 4.57
C LEU A 36 2.23 -4.22 4.43
N SER A 37 1.12 -4.76 4.93
CA SER A 37 0.68 -6.10 4.56
C SER A 37 -0.22 -6.02 3.33
N ARG A 38 -0.25 -7.10 2.54
CA ARG A 38 -1.13 -7.23 1.38
C ARG A 38 -1.74 -8.61 1.26
N ARG A 39 -2.88 -8.72 0.57
CA ARG A 39 -3.37 -10.02 0.09
C ARG A 39 -2.44 -10.58 -1.00
N PRO A 40 -2.31 -11.91 -1.13
CA PRO A 40 -1.49 -12.53 -2.18
C PRO A 40 -1.89 -12.09 -3.59
N ASP A 41 -3.18 -11.91 -3.83
CA ASP A 41 -3.76 -11.43 -5.09
C ASP A 41 -3.60 -9.91 -5.33
N GLY A 42 -3.02 -9.17 -4.37
CA GLY A 42 -2.82 -7.74 -4.46
C GLY A 42 -4.10 -6.90 -4.33
N SER A 43 -5.26 -7.50 -4.04
CA SER A 43 -6.54 -6.80 -4.01
C SER A 43 -6.72 -5.84 -2.83
N ALA A 44 -5.94 -6.04 -1.74
CA ALA A 44 -6.03 -5.23 -0.54
C ALA A 44 -4.69 -5.07 0.19
N TYR A 45 -4.53 -3.93 0.86
CA TYR A 45 -3.36 -3.49 1.62
C TYR A 45 -3.75 -2.90 2.98
N TRP A 46 -2.93 -3.05 4.01
CA TRP A 46 -3.18 -2.44 5.34
C TRP A 46 -1.89 -2.23 6.13
N VAL A 47 -1.95 -1.34 7.12
CA VAL A 47 -0.86 -1.09 8.10
C VAL A 47 -1.13 -1.97 9.32
N GLU A 48 -0.16 -2.80 9.70
CA GLU A 48 -0.24 -3.66 10.90
C GLU A 48 0.38 -3.05 12.14
N LEU A 49 1.41 -2.20 11.96
CA LEU A 49 2.10 -1.54 13.07
C LEU A 49 1.17 -0.60 13.77
#